data_AF-A0A9D8TGZ6-F1
#
_entry.id   AF-A0A9D8TGZ6-F1
#
_cell.length_a   1.000
_cell.length_b   1.000
_cell.length_c   1.000
_cell.angle_alpha   90.00
_cell.angle_beta   90.00
_cell.angle_gamma   90.00
#
_symmetry.space_group_name_H-M   'P 1'
#
loop_
_entity.id
_entity.type
_entity.pdbx_description
1 polymer ?
#
loop_
_entity_poly.entity_id
_entity_poly.type
_entity_poly.pdbx_seq_one_letter_code
_entity_poly.pdbx_strand_id
1 'polypeptide(L)'
;MSTFSFIKRGGSAVSSFLNVLGMAVAFAAFYIILVQVKYDLNFNKGVKDSEKIFVMSSSVMSEDGKRQLYYCRPLAELIIEVSPNIEYSGIMEIINHNEGKYWYNEGKYWVEENGERREIHFKNMSAMSGTAFKALGFEAVSGSLDDIIDHRTLAISETVAKRFNLELGMSLNFEEHKEVKTIKAIYKDMPKNSHFRDIETIVNVRDNGIDNFGEWGHNYFVKLYDET
;
A
#
# COMPACT_ATOMS: atom_id res chain seq x y z
N MET A 1 -47.24 -52.78 -43.75
CA MET A 1 -47.34 -51.83 -42.63
C MET A 1 -45.95 -51.65 -42.06
N SER A 2 -45.20 -50.68 -42.58
CA SER A 2 -43.86 -50.32 -42.17
C SER A 2 -43.94 -48.89 -41.69
N THR A 3 -43.82 -48.67 -40.38
CA THR A 3 -43.81 -47.32 -39.83
C THR A 3 -42.88 -47.25 -38.62
N PHE A 4 -41.95 -46.30 -38.74
CA PHE A 4 -41.13 -45.67 -37.70
C PHE A 4 -40.02 -46.48 -36.99
N SER A 5 -38.82 -46.40 -37.56
CA SER A 5 -37.56 -46.40 -36.78
C SER A 5 -36.77 -45.12 -37.08
N PHE A 6 -37.16 -43.98 -36.51
CA PHE A 6 -36.38 -42.74 -36.69
C PHE A 6 -36.43 -41.79 -35.49
N ILE A 7 -36.49 -42.28 -34.25
CA ILE A 7 -36.31 -41.41 -33.06
C ILE A 7 -35.55 -42.16 -31.96
N LYS A 8 -34.24 -42.34 -32.10
CA LYS A 8 -33.38 -42.76 -30.97
C LYS A 8 -31.89 -42.42 -31.12
N ARG A 9 -31.54 -41.38 -31.86
CA ARG A 9 -30.14 -40.92 -32.04
C ARG A 9 -29.81 -39.54 -31.45
N GLY A 10 -30.81 -38.76 -31.00
CA GLY A 10 -30.59 -37.42 -30.46
C GLY A 10 -30.13 -37.36 -28.99
N GLY A 11 -30.53 -38.32 -28.14
CA GLY A 11 -30.30 -38.25 -26.70
C GLY A 11 -28.84 -38.48 -26.26
N SER A 12 -28.09 -39.36 -26.94
CA SER A 12 -26.69 -39.65 -26.58
C SER A 12 -25.73 -38.54 -26.99
N ALA A 13 -25.97 -37.89 -28.13
CA ALA A 13 -25.18 -36.75 -28.59
C ALA A 13 -25.40 -35.52 -27.70
N VAL A 14 -26.65 -35.25 -27.32
CA VAL A 14 -26.99 -34.15 -26.39
C VAL A 14 -26.42 -34.41 -24.99
N SER A 15 -26.52 -35.64 -24.47
CA SER A 15 -25.91 -36.02 -23.19
C SER A 15 -24.38 -35.94 -23.21
N SER A 16 -23.75 -36.41 -24.29
CA SER A 16 -22.28 -36.31 -24.44
C SER A 16 -21.82 -34.86 -24.55
N PHE A 17 -22.56 -34.02 -25.28
CA PHE A 17 -22.31 -32.58 -25.38
C PHE A 17 -22.44 -31.89 -24.02
N LEU A 18 -23.53 -32.17 -23.28
CA LEU A 18 -23.74 -31.65 -21.93
C LEU A 18 -22.65 -32.10 -20.95
N ASN A 19 -22.14 -33.34 -21.08
CA ASN A 19 -21.07 -33.84 -20.23
C ASN A 19 -19.74 -33.12 -20.49
N VAL A 20 -19.39 -32.92 -21.77
CA VAL A 20 -18.19 -32.13 -22.14
C VAL A 20 -18.33 -30.68 -21.68
N LEU A 21 -19.52 -30.08 -21.84
CA LEU A 21 -19.80 -28.72 -21.37
C LEU A 21 -19.68 -28.61 -19.84
N GLY A 22 -20.24 -29.57 -19.11
CA GLY A 22 -20.14 -29.63 -17.64
C GLY A 22 -18.70 -29.75 -17.16
N MET A 23 -17.89 -30.60 -17.80
CA MET A 23 -16.45 -30.68 -17.52
C MET A 23 -15.75 -29.36 -17.85
N ALA A 24 -16.03 -28.74 -18.99
CA ALA A 24 -15.42 -27.46 -19.36
C ALA A 24 -15.71 -26.36 -18.34
N VAL A 25 -16.96 -26.27 -17.86
CA VAL A 25 -17.35 -25.34 -16.79
C VAL A 25 -16.64 -25.66 -15.48
N ALA A 26 -16.55 -26.94 -15.10
CA ALA A 26 -15.85 -27.36 -13.89
C ALA A 26 -14.34 -27.02 -13.95
N PHE A 27 -13.68 -27.26 -15.09
CA PHE A 27 -12.28 -26.87 -15.30
C PHE A 27 -12.08 -25.37 -15.27
N ALA A 28 -12.98 -24.58 -15.87
CA ALA A 28 -12.92 -23.13 -15.82
C ALA A 28 -13.06 -22.61 -14.37
N ALA A 29 -14.03 -23.12 -13.61
CA ALA A 29 -14.21 -22.76 -12.20
C ALA A 29 -12.98 -23.14 -11.35
N PHE A 30 -12.45 -24.35 -11.53
CA PHE A 30 -11.24 -24.80 -10.85
C PHE A 30 -10.02 -23.93 -11.18
N TYR A 31 -9.85 -23.58 -12.45
CA TYR A 31 -8.76 -22.68 -12.88
C TYR A 31 -8.88 -21.29 -12.24
N ILE A 32 -10.07 -20.69 -12.20
CA ILE A 32 -10.29 -19.40 -11.53
C ILE A 32 -9.90 -19.47 -10.05
N ILE A 33 -10.30 -20.55 -9.35
CA ILE A 33 -9.92 -20.77 -7.95
C ILE A 33 -8.40 -20.87 -7.82
N LEU A 34 -7.71 -21.62 -8.69
CA LEU A 34 -6.24 -21.72 -8.64
C LEU A 34 -5.55 -20.38 -8.88
N VAL A 35 -6.05 -19.56 -9.80
CA VAL A 35 -5.53 -18.21 -10.05
C VAL A 35 -5.73 -17.34 -8.80
N GLN A 36 -6.90 -17.39 -8.16
CA GLN A 36 -7.18 -16.63 -6.94
C GLN A 36 -6.29 -17.08 -5.77
N VAL A 37 -6.18 -18.39 -5.54
CA VAL A 37 -5.29 -18.95 -4.51
C VAL A 37 -3.85 -18.54 -4.76
N LYS A 38 -3.38 -18.61 -6.00
CA LYS A 38 -2.03 -18.16 -6.35
C LYS A 38 -1.86 -16.66 -6.11
N TYR A 39 -2.85 -15.84 -6.44
CA TYR A 39 -2.82 -14.40 -6.17
C TYR A 39 -2.70 -14.14 -4.65
N ASP A 40 -3.56 -14.74 -3.84
CA ASP A 40 -3.59 -14.54 -2.39
C ASP A 40 -2.30 -15.05 -1.70
N LEU A 41 -1.79 -16.22 -2.11
CA LEU A 41 -0.52 -16.77 -1.60
C LEU A 41 0.73 -15.99 -2.02
N ASN A 42 0.61 -15.10 -3.00
CA ASN A 42 1.70 -14.21 -3.44
C ASN A 42 1.45 -12.75 -3.07
N PHE A 43 0.47 -12.48 -2.21
CA PHE A 43 0.22 -11.15 -1.69
C PHE A 43 1.47 -10.64 -0.95
N ASN A 44 1.82 -9.37 -1.18
CA ASN A 44 3.07 -8.70 -0.74
C ASN A 44 4.40 -9.30 -1.25
N LYS A 45 4.44 -10.50 -1.83
CA LYS A 45 5.70 -11.12 -2.30
C LYS A 45 6.40 -10.40 -3.45
N GLY A 46 5.74 -9.43 -4.07
CA GLY A 46 6.38 -8.53 -5.03
C GLY A 46 7.23 -7.43 -4.38
N VAL A 47 7.09 -7.21 -3.07
CA VAL A 47 7.91 -6.26 -2.30
C VAL A 47 9.27 -6.89 -2.05
N LYS A 48 10.34 -6.11 -2.25
CA LYS A 48 11.70 -6.60 -2.05
C LYS A 48 11.91 -7.08 -0.61
N ASP A 49 12.47 -8.28 -0.46
CA ASP A 49 12.77 -8.91 0.84
C ASP A 49 11.52 -9.02 1.76
N SER A 50 10.33 -9.21 1.17
CA SER A 50 9.04 -9.21 1.88
C SER A 50 8.96 -10.14 3.09
N GLU A 51 9.71 -11.24 3.08
CA GLU A 51 9.80 -12.24 4.14
C GLU A 51 10.55 -11.75 5.39
N LYS A 52 11.28 -10.64 5.28
CA LYS A 52 12.07 -10.03 6.36
C LYS A 52 11.42 -8.80 6.97
N ILE A 53 10.26 -8.40 6.44
CA ILE A 53 9.52 -7.21 6.88
C ILE A 53 8.44 -7.65 7.85
N PHE A 54 8.46 -7.06 9.05
CA PHE A 54 7.53 -7.35 10.14
C PHE A 54 6.88 -6.07 10.64
N VAL A 55 5.69 -6.22 11.23
CA VAL A 55 5.01 -5.14 11.95
C VAL A 55 5.16 -5.41 13.45
N MET A 56 5.54 -4.38 14.21
CA MET A 56 5.61 -4.49 15.66
C MET A 56 4.20 -4.65 16.23
N SER A 57 4.03 -5.53 17.23
CA SER A 57 2.74 -5.74 17.88
C SER A 57 2.87 -5.73 19.40
N SER A 58 1.93 -5.04 20.06
CA SER A 58 1.84 -4.94 21.52
C SER A 58 0.63 -5.71 22.03
N SER A 59 0.64 -6.07 23.32
CA SER A 59 -0.53 -6.66 23.97
C SER A 59 -1.59 -5.59 24.25
N VAL A 60 -2.86 -5.95 24.13
CA VAL A 60 -3.98 -5.08 24.52
C VAL A 60 -4.12 -5.14 26.04
N MET A 61 -3.86 -4.02 26.72
CA MET A 61 -3.85 -3.99 28.20
C MET A 61 -5.19 -4.41 28.83
N SER A 62 -6.32 -4.16 28.15
CA SER A 62 -7.66 -4.45 28.65
C SER A 62 -8.14 -5.87 28.35
N GLU A 63 -7.45 -6.63 27.51
CA GLU A 63 -7.94 -7.91 27.00
C GLU A 63 -6.81 -8.94 26.91
N ASP A 64 -6.83 -9.90 27.83
CA ASP A 64 -5.82 -10.94 27.89
C ASP A 64 -5.76 -11.77 26.59
N GLY A 65 -4.54 -12.07 26.15
CA GLY A 65 -4.26 -12.78 24.90
C GLY A 65 -4.50 -12.00 23.60
N LYS A 66 -5.06 -10.78 23.63
CA LYS A 66 -5.23 -9.96 22.42
C LYS A 66 -4.00 -9.12 22.11
N ARG A 67 -3.71 -8.96 20.82
CA ARG A 67 -2.62 -8.12 20.30
C ARG A 67 -3.19 -6.97 19.47
N GLN A 68 -2.45 -5.88 19.42
CA GLN A 68 -2.68 -4.74 18.54
C GLN A 68 -1.38 -4.36 17.81
N LEU A 69 -1.51 -3.60 16.73
CA LEU A 69 -0.36 -3.12 15.93
C LEU A 69 0.09 -1.72 16.34
N TYR A 70 -0.57 -1.15 17.35
CA TYR A 70 -0.27 0.18 17.83
C TYR A 70 0.85 0.18 18.87
N TYR A 71 1.73 1.16 18.73
CA TYR A 71 2.81 1.47 19.66
C TYR A 71 2.86 2.96 19.96
N CYS A 72 3.31 3.31 21.17
CA CYS A 72 3.84 4.64 21.38
C CYS A 72 5.24 4.74 20.79
N ARG A 73 5.48 5.86 20.10
CA ARG A 73 6.72 6.10 19.37
C ARG A 73 7.98 6.05 20.24
N PRO A 74 8.08 6.71 21.42
CA PRO A 74 9.31 6.66 22.20
C PRO A 74 9.69 5.22 22.62
N LEU A 75 8.70 4.37 22.90
CA LEU A 75 8.96 2.97 23.23
C LEU A 75 9.43 2.17 22.01
N ALA A 76 8.79 2.36 20.84
CA ALA A 76 9.18 1.67 19.62
C ALA A 76 10.58 2.05 19.15
N GLU A 77 10.89 3.35 19.14
CA GLU A 77 12.21 3.87 18.76
C GLU A 77 13.31 3.35 19.72
N LEU A 78 13.04 3.30 21.03
CA LEU A 78 13.96 2.70 22.01
C LEU A 78 14.21 1.21 21.73
N ILE A 79 13.16 0.42 21.47
CA ILE A 79 13.29 -1.01 21.14
C ILE A 79 14.13 -1.18 19.87
N ILE A 80 13.89 -0.33 18.86
CA ILE A 80 14.63 -0.35 17.61
C ILE A 80 16.11 -0.03 17.84
N GLU A 81 16.41 1.03 18.59
CA GLU A 81 17.77 1.49 18.87
C GLU A 81 18.61 0.41 19.57
N VAL A 82 18.02 -0.33 20.51
CA VAL A 82 18.71 -1.40 21.25
C VAL A 82 18.72 -2.76 20.54
N SER A 83 18.12 -2.86 19.35
CA SER A 83 17.99 -4.12 18.60
C SER A 83 18.96 -4.18 17.41
N PRO A 84 20.14 -4.83 17.56
CA PRO A 84 21.19 -4.81 16.53
C PRO A 84 20.80 -5.49 15.21
N ASN A 85 19.80 -6.38 15.22
CA ASN A 85 19.36 -7.13 14.05
C ASN A 85 18.35 -6.37 13.16
N ILE A 86 17.97 -5.14 13.49
CA ILE A 86 17.05 -4.33 12.67
C ILE A 86 17.87 -3.51 11.65
N GLU A 87 17.64 -3.77 10.37
CA GLU A 87 18.28 -3.08 9.24
C GLU A 87 17.60 -1.74 8.96
N TYR A 88 16.28 -1.75 8.83
CA TYR A 88 15.47 -0.57 8.58
C TYR A 88 14.20 -0.62 9.42
N SER A 89 13.68 0.55 9.76
CA SER A 89 12.49 0.66 10.58
C SER A 89 11.85 2.03 10.47
N GLY A 90 10.62 2.10 10.94
CA GLY A 90 9.92 3.35 11.17
C GLY A 90 8.42 3.17 11.12
N ILE A 91 7.73 4.29 11.27
CA ILE A 91 6.29 4.36 11.16
C ILE A 91 5.90 4.21 9.69
N MET A 92 4.83 3.47 9.44
CA MET A 92 4.06 3.59 8.23
C MET A 92 2.58 3.58 8.58
N GLU A 93 1.91 4.68 8.25
CA GLU A 93 0.48 4.84 8.42
C GLU A 93 -0.14 5.03 7.05
N ILE A 94 -1.15 4.21 6.73
CA ILE A 94 -1.99 4.45 5.55
C ILE A 94 -3.08 5.42 5.98
N ILE A 95 -3.15 6.53 5.27
CA ILE A 95 -4.07 7.62 5.52
C ILE A 95 -5.19 7.49 4.50
N ASN A 96 -6.27 6.83 4.92
CA ASN A 96 -7.48 6.68 4.12
C ASN A 96 -8.39 7.91 4.34
N HIS A 97 -8.83 8.58 3.27
CA HIS A 97 -9.71 9.76 3.32
C HIS A 97 -11.01 9.59 4.13
N ASN A 98 -11.44 8.36 4.40
CA ASN A 98 -12.70 8.09 5.10
C ASN A 98 -12.58 7.97 6.63
N GLU A 99 -11.36 8.01 7.20
CA GLU A 99 -11.17 7.69 8.63
C GLU A 99 -10.85 8.90 9.52
N GLY A 100 -10.72 10.12 8.98
CA GLY A 100 -10.64 11.37 9.76
C GLY A 100 -9.52 11.46 10.81
N LYS A 101 -8.58 10.51 10.81
CA LYS A 101 -7.65 10.27 11.93
C LYS A 101 -6.39 11.13 11.92
N TYR A 102 -6.09 11.81 10.83
CA TYR A 102 -4.82 12.51 10.68
C TYR A 102 -4.97 13.87 10.00
N TRP A 103 -4.16 14.85 10.44
CA TRP A 103 -4.02 16.19 9.83
C TRP A 103 -3.57 16.19 8.37
N TYR A 104 -3.26 15.02 7.82
CA TYR A 104 -2.88 14.84 6.43
C TYR A 104 -4.10 14.67 5.50
N ASN A 105 -5.30 14.43 6.03
CA ASN A 105 -6.34 13.68 5.31
C ASN A 105 -7.33 14.49 4.46
N GLU A 106 -7.24 15.82 4.40
CA GLU A 106 -8.33 16.62 3.81
C GLU A 106 -7.90 17.63 2.73
N GLY A 107 -6.58 17.84 2.55
CA GLY A 107 -6.20 19.05 1.83
C GLY A 107 -6.12 18.92 0.33
N LYS A 108 -6.79 19.88 -0.30
CA LYS A 108 -6.80 20.07 -1.75
C LYS A 108 -5.44 20.61 -2.18
N TYR A 109 -4.71 19.79 -2.91
CA TYR A 109 -3.51 20.22 -3.61
C TYR A 109 -3.90 20.95 -4.88
N TRP A 110 -3.15 21.95 -5.26
CA TRP A 110 -3.31 22.59 -6.56
C TRP A 110 -2.01 23.23 -7.05
N VAL A 111 -1.93 23.42 -8.35
CA VAL A 111 -0.85 24.15 -9.01
C VAL A 111 -1.44 25.29 -9.84
N GLU A 112 -0.68 26.36 -10.00
CA GLU A 112 -1.02 27.41 -10.96
C GLU A 112 -0.41 27.03 -12.32
N GLU A 113 -1.24 26.99 -13.35
CA GLU A 113 -0.83 26.71 -14.71
C GLU A 113 -1.47 27.75 -15.63
N ASN A 114 -0.66 28.56 -16.31
CA ASN A 114 -1.11 29.66 -17.18
C ASN A 114 -2.05 30.68 -16.49
N GLY A 115 -1.86 30.93 -15.20
CA GLY A 115 -2.72 31.83 -14.41
C GLY A 115 -4.05 31.21 -13.98
N GLU A 116 -4.28 29.93 -14.26
CA GLU A 116 -5.45 29.18 -13.81
C GLU A 116 -5.07 28.17 -12.70
N ARG A 117 -5.99 27.98 -11.75
CA ARG A 117 -5.84 26.99 -10.68
C ARG A 117 -6.24 25.61 -11.20
N ARG A 118 -5.29 24.68 -11.20
CA ARG A 118 -5.53 23.27 -11.49
C ARG A 118 -5.45 22.42 -10.23
N GLU A 119 -6.56 21.79 -9.86
CA GLU A 119 -6.62 20.94 -8.69
C GLU A 119 -5.91 19.60 -8.89
N ILE A 120 -5.24 19.14 -7.84
CA ILE A 120 -4.53 17.87 -7.75
C ILE A 120 -5.19 17.08 -6.62
N HIS A 121 -5.70 15.90 -6.96
CA HIS A 121 -6.43 15.03 -6.04
C HIS A 121 -5.68 13.71 -5.89
N PHE A 122 -4.99 13.55 -4.75
CA PHE A 122 -4.39 12.26 -4.37
C PHE A 122 -5.45 11.39 -3.71
N LYS A 123 -5.43 10.08 -3.97
CA LYS A 123 -6.43 9.13 -3.47
C LYS A 123 -6.02 8.45 -2.17
N ASN A 124 -4.74 8.10 -2.03
CA ASN A 124 -4.25 7.53 -0.79
C ASN A 124 -2.85 8.06 -0.52
N MET A 125 -2.64 8.42 0.73
CA MET A 125 -1.37 8.89 1.22
C MET A 125 -0.87 7.94 2.30
N SER A 126 0.45 7.88 2.43
CA SER A 126 1.07 7.27 3.59
C SER A 126 1.99 8.27 4.29
N ALA A 127 1.88 8.34 5.63
CA ALA A 127 2.89 9.00 6.43
C ALA A 127 3.92 7.97 6.87
N MET A 128 5.19 8.28 6.66
CA MET A 128 6.31 7.43 7.03
C MET A 128 7.34 8.16 7.90
N SER A 129 8.05 7.42 8.74
CA SER A 129 9.21 7.94 9.50
C SER A 129 10.46 7.09 9.27
N GLY A 130 11.61 7.65 9.67
CA GLY A 130 12.88 6.94 9.67
C GLY A 130 13.22 6.36 8.31
N THR A 131 13.51 5.05 8.28
CA THR A 131 13.88 4.31 7.07
C THR A 131 12.78 3.35 6.61
N ALA A 132 11.53 3.57 7.04
CA ALA A 132 10.40 2.69 6.69
C ALA A 132 10.24 2.50 5.18
N PHE A 133 10.44 3.54 4.37
CA PHE A 133 10.38 3.42 2.91
C PHE A 133 11.46 2.49 2.35
N LYS A 134 12.66 2.43 2.96
CA LYS A 134 13.73 1.48 2.60
C LYS A 134 13.35 0.06 3.01
N ALA A 135 12.80 -0.10 4.22
CA ALA A 135 12.28 -1.37 4.70
C ALA A 135 11.25 -1.97 3.72
N LEU A 136 10.35 -1.11 3.22
CA LEU A 136 9.23 -1.48 2.36
C LEU A 136 9.58 -1.52 0.87
N GLY A 137 10.84 -1.31 0.49
CA GLY A 137 11.31 -1.42 -0.89
C GLY A 137 10.82 -0.32 -1.84
N PHE A 138 10.54 0.89 -1.33
CA PHE A 138 10.25 2.03 -2.20
C PHE A 138 11.53 2.49 -2.90
N GLU A 139 11.47 2.63 -4.22
CA GLU A 139 12.59 3.02 -5.07
C GLU A 139 12.30 4.37 -5.72
N ALA A 140 13.16 5.36 -5.51
CA ALA A 140 13.08 6.64 -6.20
C ALA A 140 13.55 6.50 -7.65
N VAL A 141 12.74 6.97 -8.60
CA VAL A 141 13.08 7.08 -10.03
C VAL A 141 13.70 8.46 -10.31
N SER A 142 13.31 9.48 -9.54
CA SER A 142 13.88 10.82 -9.58
C SER A 142 13.85 11.44 -8.18
N GLY A 143 14.88 12.23 -7.83
CA GLY A 143 15.05 12.79 -6.49
C GLY A 143 15.40 11.73 -5.44
N SER A 144 15.11 12.01 -4.18
CA SER A 144 15.40 11.11 -3.06
C SER A 144 14.26 11.07 -2.04
N LEU A 145 13.91 9.86 -1.59
CA LEU A 145 12.95 9.67 -0.49
C LEU A 145 13.56 10.14 0.85
N ASP A 146 14.89 10.16 0.98
CA ASP A 146 15.57 10.72 2.15
C ASP A 146 15.37 12.24 2.28
N ASP A 147 14.98 12.94 1.19
CA ASP A 147 14.72 14.38 1.18
C ASP A 147 13.29 14.73 1.65
N ILE A 148 12.44 13.74 1.96
CA ILE A 148 11.11 13.96 2.55
C ILE A 148 11.28 14.14 4.07
N ILE A 149 11.72 15.32 4.50
CA ILE A 149 12.12 15.58 5.89
C ILE A 149 11.06 16.34 6.71
N ASP A 150 10.15 17.08 6.07
CA ASP A 150 9.17 17.91 6.78
C ASP A 150 7.81 18.10 6.04
N HIS A 151 6.95 19.02 6.53
CA HIS A 151 5.61 19.27 5.97
C HIS A 151 5.61 19.84 4.56
N ARG A 152 6.68 20.51 4.16
CA ARG A 152 6.84 21.17 2.87
C ARG A 152 7.44 20.25 1.84
N THR A 153 7.62 18.97 2.16
CA THR A 153 8.19 17.97 1.25
C THR A 153 7.26 16.78 1.15
N LEU A 154 7.17 16.21 -0.05
CA LEU A 154 6.45 14.96 -0.31
C LEU A 154 7.12 14.19 -1.45
N ALA A 155 6.78 12.92 -1.56
CA ALA A 155 7.04 12.14 -2.76
C ALA A 155 5.75 11.61 -3.36
N ILE A 156 5.74 11.42 -4.68
CA ILE A 156 4.61 10.92 -5.43
C ILE A 156 4.99 9.69 -6.25
N SER A 157 4.02 8.84 -6.56
CA SER A 157 4.25 7.72 -7.46
C SER A 157 4.44 8.17 -8.92
N GLU A 158 5.11 7.37 -9.74
CA GLU A 158 5.21 7.60 -11.19
C GLU A 158 3.84 7.77 -11.87
N THR A 159 2.86 6.95 -11.47
CA THR A 159 1.50 7.06 -12.01
C THR A 159 0.88 8.43 -11.69
N VAL A 160 1.10 8.97 -10.50
CA VAL A 160 0.61 10.29 -10.10
C VAL A 160 1.31 11.40 -10.86
N ALA A 161 2.65 11.33 -10.96
CA ALA A 161 3.46 12.26 -11.73
C ALA A 161 2.96 12.35 -13.19
N LYS A 162 2.73 11.20 -13.84
CA LYS A 162 2.20 11.13 -15.21
C LYS A 162 0.75 11.62 -15.31
N ARG A 163 -0.12 11.20 -14.38
CA ARG A 163 -1.56 11.56 -14.39
C ARG A 163 -1.78 13.07 -14.31
N PHE A 164 -0.97 13.75 -13.49
CA PHE A 164 -1.13 15.17 -13.22
C PHE A 164 -0.05 16.04 -13.87
N ASN A 165 0.81 15.48 -14.73
CA ASN A 165 1.96 16.19 -15.32
C ASN A 165 2.77 16.96 -14.26
N LEU A 166 3.19 16.23 -13.20
CA LEU A 166 3.98 16.76 -12.10
C LEU A 166 5.42 16.26 -12.21
N GLU A 167 6.37 17.15 -11.92
CA GLU A 167 7.80 16.89 -12.00
C GLU A 167 8.48 17.10 -10.65
N LEU A 168 9.70 16.55 -10.53
CA LEU A 168 10.55 16.78 -9.37
C LEU A 168 10.79 18.29 -9.18
N GLY A 169 10.67 18.77 -7.94
CA GLY A 169 10.88 20.17 -7.59
C GLY A 169 9.67 21.08 -7.79
N MET A 170 8.59 20.60 -8.42
CA MET A 170 7.35 21.37 -8.51
C MET A 170 6.76 21.61 -7.12
N SER A 171 6.19 22.81 -6.97
CA SER A 171 5.52 23.28 -5.77
C SER A 171 4.00 23.10 -5.91
N LEU A 172 3.40 22.39 -4.96
CA LEU A 172 1.97 22.18 -4.83
C LEU A 172 1.46 23.05 -3.69
N ASN A 173 0.51 23.92 -3.97
CA ASN A 173 -0.19 24.66 -2.93
C ASN A 173 -1.13 23.72 -2.18
N PHE A 174 -1.17 23.86 -0.86
CA PHE A 174 -1.99 23.08 0.05
C PHE A 174 -2.96 24.01 0.77
N GLU A 175 -4.24 23.92 0.41
CA GLU A 175 -5.25 24.92 0.77
C GLU A 175 -5.49 25.05 2.28
N GLU A 176 -5.44 23.94 3.03
CA GLU A 176 -5.87 23.89 4.43
C GLU A 176 -4.94 24.62 5.39
N HIS A 177 -3.65 24.60 5.09
CA HIS A 177 -2.64 25.24 5.94
C HIS A 177 -2.00 26.45 5.26
N LYS A 178 -2.45 26.80 4.04
CA LYS A 178 -1.82 27.84 3.19
C LYS A 178 -0.32 27.60 3.05
N GLU A 179 0.03 26.34 2.87
CA GLU A 179 1.42 25.88 2.77
C GLU A 179 1.74 25.48 1.33
N VAL A 180 3.03 25.48 1.01
CA VAL A 180 3.53 24.96 -0.26
C VAL A 180 4.32 23.69 0.03
N LYS A 181 3.99 22.61 -0.68
CA LYS A 181 4.73 21.34 -0.64
C LYS A 181 5.51 21.15 -1.93
N THR A 182 6.79 20.82 -1.81
CA THR A 182 7.69 20.55 -2.93
C THR A 182 7.80 19.05 -3.13
N ILE A 183 7.69 18.61 -4.38
CA ILE A 183 7.96 17.21 -4.75
C ILE A 183 9.46 16.96 -4.66
N LYS A 184 9.89 16.13 -3.72
CA LYS A 184 11.30 15.78 -3.47
C LYS A 184 11.70 14.40 -3.98
N ALA A 185 10.72 13.55 -4.27
CA ALA A 185 10.95 12.31 -4.97
C ALA A 185 9.76 11.92 -5.85
N ILE A 186 10.06 11.24 -6.94
CA ILE A 186 9.10 10.45 -7.70
C ILE A 186 9.53 8.99 -7.57
N TYR A 187 8.68 8.15 -6.99
CA TYR A 187 8.99 6.74 -6.73
C TYR A 187 8.25 5.80 -7.69
N LYS A 188 8.84 4.63 -7.92
CA LYS A 188 8.27 3.58 -8.75
C LYS A 188 6.97 3.05 -8.15
N ASP A 189 5.95 2.84 -8.98
CA ASP A 189 4.68 2.29 -8.50
C ASP A 189 4.90 0.93 -7.81
N MET A 190 4.24 0.75 -6.65
CA MET A 190 4.37 -0.46 -5.85
C MET A 190 3.71 -1.67 -6.52
N PRO A 191 4.11 -2.91 -6.17
CA PRO A 191 3.55 -4.12 -6.75
C PRO A 191 2.02 -4.18 -6.63
N LYS A 192 1.31 -4.47 -7.74
CA LYS A 192 -0.16 -4.51 -7.77
C LYS A 192 -0.81 -5.50 -6.80
N ASN A 193 -0.10 -6.57 -6.45
CA ASN A 193 -0.55 -7.57 -5.48
C ASN A 193 0.09 -7.33 -4.10
N SER A 194 -0.10 -6.12 -3.56
CA SER A 194 0.43 -5.74 -2.25
C SER A 194 -0.50 -4.75 -1.54
N HIS A 195 -0.33 -4.62 -0.23
CA HIS A 195 -0.97 -3.57 0.58
C HIS A 195 -0.61 -2.16 0.12
N PHE A 196 0.52 -1.99 -0.58
CA PHE A 196 1.11 -0.69 -0.90
C PHE A 196 0.71 -0.19 -2.30
N ARG A 197 -0.02 -1.01 -3.07
CA ARG A 197 -0.29 -0.79 -4.50
C ARG A 197 -0.98 0.54 -4.82
N ASP A 198 -1.78 1.05 -3.87
CA ASP A 198 -2.63 2.22 -4.08
C ASP A 198 -2.05 3.48 -3.40
N ILE A 199 -0.83 3.42 -2.83
CA ILE A 199 -0.17 4.58 -2.21
C ILE A 199 0.30 5.52 -3.32
N GLU A 200 -0.31 6.70 -3.37
CA GLU A 200 -0.04 7.73 -4.37
C GLU A 200 0.96 8.78 -3.88
N THR A 201 1.06 8.99 -2.56
CA THR A 201 1.92 10.02 -1.96
C THR A 201 2.50 9.59 -0.63
N ILE A 202 3.74 9.98 -0.37
CA ILE A 202 4.44 9.77 0.91
C ILE A 202 4.78 11.13 1.53
N VAL A 203 4.48 11.27 2.82
CA VAL A 203 4.85 12.43 3.65
C VAL A 203 5.59 11.97 4.90
N ASN A 204 6.31 12.88 5.56
CA ASN A 204 7.04 12.58 6.79
C ASN A 204 6.13 12.73 8.03
N VAL A 205 6.15 11.75 8.94
CA VAL A 205 5.43 11.78 10.23
C VAL A 205 5.94 12.88 11.17
N ARG A 206 7.19 13.33 10.96
CA ARG A 206 7.92 14.37 11.71
C ARG A 206 8.20 13.94 13.13
N ASP A 207 8.00 14.84 14.09
CA ASP A 207 8.16 14.61 15.53
C ASP A 207 6.83 14.20 16.18
N ASN A 208 5.80 13.88 15.38
CA ASN A 208 4.52 13.45 15.94
C ASN A 208 4.72 12.25 16.88
N GLY A 209 4.30 12.42 18.13
CA GLY A 209 4.43 11.43 19.18
C GLY A 209 5.85 11.13 19.65
N ILE A 210 6.91 11.84 19.20
CA ILE A 210 8.32 11.43 19.44
C ILE A 210 8.65 11.21 20.91
N ASP A 211 8.15 12.08 21.79
CA ASP A 211 8.38 12.02 23.24
C ASP A 211 7.12 11.60 24.04
N ASN A 212 6.03 11.22 23.36
CA ASN A 212 4.73 10.97 24.00
C ASN A 212 4.47 9.48 24.25
N PHE A 213 4.78 9.00 25.46
CA PHE A 213 4.49 7.63 25.90
C PHE A 213 2.99 7.32 26.05
N GLY A 214 2.14 8.35 26.06
CA GLY A 214 0.69 8.21 26.17
C GLY A 214 -0.02 8.03 24.83
N GLU A 215 0.62 8.37 23.69
CA GLU A 215 0.01 8.20 22.38
C GLU A 215 0.39 6.87 21.74
N TRP A 216 -0.58 5.94 21.66
CA TRP A 216 -0.43 4.59 21.11
C TRP A 216 -1.19 4.49 19.79
N GLY A 217 -0.89 5.40 18.86
CA GLY A 217 -1.56 5.50 17.55
C GLY A 217 -0.73 4.97 16.38
N HIS A 218 0.54 4.64 16.58
CA HIS A 218 1.48 4.42 15.48
C HIS A 218 1.68 2.95 15.14
N ASN A 219 1.70 2.64 13.84
CA ASN A 219 2.07 1.33 13.31
C ASN A 219 3.54 1.34 12.88
N TYR A 220 4.35 0.46 13.48
CA TYR A 220 5.78 0.35 13.19
C TYR A 220 6.10 -0.85 12.31
N PHE A 221 6.91 -0.60 11.30
CA PHE A 221 7.52 -1.63 10.47
C PHE A 221 9.00 -1.75 10.82
N VAL A 222 9.49 -2.98 10.79
CA VAL A 222 10.91 -3.31 10.95
C VAL A 222 11.29 -4.31 9.87
N LYS A 223 12.49 -4.15 9.30
CA LYS A 223 13.12 -5.12 8.43
C LYS A 223 14.36 -5.65 9.13
N LEU A 224 14.48 -6.97 9.20
CA LEU A 224 15.61 -7.63 9.85
C LEU A 224 16.77 -7.87 8.86
N TYR A 225 18.00 -7.83 9.37
CA TYR A 225 19.19 -8.32 8.66
C TYR A 225 19.11 -9.85 8.44
N ASP A 226 19.77 -10.34 7.39
CA ASP A 226 20.21 -11.73 7.36
C ASP A 226 21.51 -11.84 8.17
N GLU A 227 21.56 -12.75 9.13
CA GLU A 227 22.85 -13.27 9.60
C GLU A 227 23.43 -14.11 8.46
N THR A 228 24.36 -13.53 7.69
CA THR A 228 25.22 -14.29 6.75
C THR A 228 26.27 -15.09 7.50
#